data_AF-A0A8D8JDA0-F1
#
_entry.id   AF-A0A8D8JDA0-F1
#
_cell.length_a   1.000
_cell.length_b   1.000
_cell.length_c   1.000
_cell.angle_alpha   90.00
_cell.angle_beta   90.00
_cell.angle_gamma   90.00
#
_symmetry.space_group_name_H-M   'P 1'
#
loop_
_entity.id
_entity.type
_entity.pdbx_description
1 polymer ?
#
loop_
_entity_poly.entity_id
_entity_poly.type
_entity_poly.pdbx_seq_one_letter_code
_entity_poly.pdbx_strand_id
1 'polypeptide(L)'
;MERLRKEKEEKEAQEKKRLEEQKAVINEQVLVALKKYNRVGEDQELIDHRVIPKAKPVKTLIGTRHFSDFMYVLEFVTSFSELLSIKDKFANGLTMDLLERALLLKEVNGPLSDIFQVLLSTIFSHQIEEENEVAVRYDPSGDVGTRKAYTSVLKQATKAAVWCETHYCTKLSELPM
;
A
#
# COMPACT_ATOMS: atom_id res chain seq x y z
N MET A 1 8.42 36.18 77.36
CA MET A 1 7.45 36.10 76.24
C MET A 1 8.09 36.36 74.87
N GLU A 2 9.07 37.25 74.77
CA GLU A 2 9.69 37.61 73.48
C GLU A 2 10.72 36.59 72.95
N ARG A 3 11.50 35.94 73.83
CA ARG A 3 12.49 34.90 73.45
C ARG A 3 11.85 33.63 72.86
N LEU A 4 10.71 33.21 73.42
CA LEU A 4 9.93 32.06 72.93
C LEU A 4 9.30 32.30 71.55
N ARG A 5 9.05 33.56 71.16
CA ARG A 5 8.55 33.90 69.82
C ARG A 5 9.67 33.83 68.78
N LYS A 6 10.87 34.33 69.11
CA LYS A 6 12.05 34.24 68.24
C LYS A 6 12.50 32.81 67.96
N GLU A 7 12.52 31.94 68.98
CA GLU A 7 12.85 30.51 68.77
C GLU A 7 11.83 29.78 67.89
N LYS A 8 10.56 30.20 67.93
CA LYS A 8 9.49 29.61 67.11
C LYS A 8 9.58 30.07 65.65
N GLU A 9 9.87 31.35 65.42
CA GLU A 9 10.17 31.90 64.09
C GLU A 9 11.43 31.29 63.48
N GLU A 10 12.50 31.08 64.26
CA GLU A 10 13.71 30.41 63.78
C GLU A 10 13.45 28.96 63.39
N LYS A 11 12.65 28.22 64.17
CA LYS A 11 12.24 26.85 63.83
C LYS A 11 11.38 26.79 62.57
N GLU A 12 10.40 27.68 62.43
CA GLU A 12 9.56 27.75 61.22
C GLU A 12 10.38 28.18 59.99
N ALA A 13 11.31 29.12 60.12
CA ALA A 13 12.21 29.51 59.05
C ALA A 13 13.14 28.35 58.63
N GLN A 14 13.61 27.56 59.59
CA GLN A 14 14.46 26.39 59.33
C GLN A 14 13.68 25.26 58.68
N GLU A 15 12.44 25.02 59.09
CA GLU A 15 11.55 24.03 58.45
C GLU A 15 11.19 24.44 57.01
N LYS A 16 10.91 25.73 56.79
CA LYS A 16 10.66 26.28 55.46
C LYS A 16 11.86 26.13 54.53
N LYS A 17 13.09 26.40 55.02
CA LYS A 17 14.33 26.17 54.25
C LYS A 17 14.51 24.70 53.89
N ARG A 18 14.29 23.78 54.84
CA ARG A 18 14.37 22.32 54.56
C ARG A 18 13.34 21.88 53.51
N LEU A 19 12.13 22.42 53.56
CA LEU A 19 11.08 22.13 52.57
C LEU A 19 11.46 22.66 51.18
N GLU A 20 12.07 23.85 51.12
CA GLU A 20 12.52 24.48 49.88
C GLU A 20 13.70 23.71 49.25
N GLU A 21 14.65 23.26 50.06
CA GLU A 21 15.75 22.37 49.65
C GLU A 21 15.22 21.02 49.13
N GLN A 22 14.24 20.41 49.82
CA GLN A 22 13.61 19.17 49.36
C GLN A 22 12.89 19.35 48.02
N LYS A 23 12.16 20.46 47.86
CA LYS A 23 11.50 20.79 46.59
C LYS A 23 12.51 21.01 45.46
N ALA A 24 13.64 21.64 45.73
CA ALA A 24 14.69 21.85 44.74
C ALA A 24 15.26 20.51 44.25
N VAL A 25 15.55 19.58 45.18
CA VAL A 25 16.04 18.23 44.84
C VAL A 25 15.02 17.45 44.01
N ILE A 26 13.74 17.48 44.39
CA ILE A 26 12.67 16.81 43.63
C ILE A 26 12.55 17.42 42.23
N ASN A 27 12.57 18.75 42.11
CA ASN A 27 12.50 19.43 40.82
C ASN A 27 13.67 19.07 39.91
N GLU A 28 14.89 18.95 40.46
CA GLU A 28 16.06 18.52 39.71
C GLU A 28 15.89 17.09 39.17
N GLN A 29 15.40 16.17 40.01
CA GLN A 29 15.11 14.79 39.60
C GLN A 29 14.04 14.72 38.50
N VAL A 30 12.97 15.53 38.63
CA VAL A 30 11.91 15.63 37.62
C VAL A 30 12.48 16.14 36.30
N LEU A 31 13.31 17.19 36.32
CA LEU A 31 13.95 17.73 35.11
C LEU A 31 14.82 16.70 34.40
N VAL A 32 15.59 15.91 35.15
CA VAL A 32 16.42 14.83 34.59
C VAL A 32 15.54 13.74 33.97
N ALA A 33 14.49 13.32 34.66
CA ALA A 33 13.55 12.32 34.15
C ALA A 33 12.84 12.80 32.87
N LEU A 34 12.42 14.08 32.83
CA LEU A 34 11.76 14.67 31.67
C LEU A 34 12.69 14.75 30.46
N LYS A 35 13.96 15.13 30.67
CA LYS A 35 14.99 15.13 29.61
C LYS A 35 15.23 13.72 29.07
N LYS A 36 15.25 12.70 29.94
CA LYS A 36 15.42 11.31 29.52
C LYS A 36 14.21 10.81 28.74
N TYR A 37 13.00 11.15 29.15
CA TYR A 37 11.76 10.79 28.46
C TYR A 37 11.65 11.42 27.07
N ASN A 38 12.04 12.69 26.94
CA ASN A 38 11.99 13.42 25.66
C ASN A 38 13.18 13.14 24.74
N ARG A 39 14.14 12.32 25.16
CA ARG A 39 15.30 11.97 24.35
C ARG A 39 14.87 11.01 23.24
N VAL A 40 15.16 11.37 21.99
CA VAL A 40 15.00 10.46 20.84
C VAL A 40 15.93 9.26 21.05
N GLY A 41 15.36 8.06 21.08
CA GLY A 41 16.06 6.80 21.31
C GLY A 41 15.50 5.69 20.42
N GLU A 42 16.08 4.50 20.52
CA GLU A 42 15.58 3.34 19.78
C GLU A 42 14.25 2.86 20.36
N ASP A 43 13.29 2.53 19.49
CA ASP A 43 11.94 2.12 19.89
C ASP A 43 11.99 0.95 20.87
N GLN A 44 12.91 -0.01 20.70
CA GLN A 44 13.06 -1.18 21.56
C GLN A 44 13.50 -0.86 23.00
N GLU A 45 14.14 0.28 23.23
CA GLU A 45 14.62 0.69 24.55
C GLU A 45 13.58 1.51 25.34
N LEU A 46 12.46 1.87 24.69
CA LEU A 46 11.39 2.62 25.33
C LEU A 46 10.64 1.74 26.34
N ILE A 47 10.23 2.36 27.45
CA ILE A 47 9.55 1.67 28.56
C ILE A 47 8.01 1.77 28.47
N ASP A 48 7.49 2.51 27.50
CA ASP A 48 6.07 2.82 27.33
C ASP A 48 5.40 1.97 26.23
N HIS A 49 6.00 0.82 25.90
CA HIS A 49 5.42 -0.13 24.95
C HIS A 49 4.01 -0.53 25.38
N ARG A 50 3.09 -0.44 24.42
CA ARG A 50 1.71 -0.92 24.58
C ARG A 50 1.56 -2.24 23.84
N VAL A 51 0.71 -3.11 24.37
CA VAL A 51 0.35 -4.35 23.69
C VAL A 51 -0.27 -4.01 22.33
N ILE A 52 0.29 -4.59 21.27
CA ILE A 52 -0.23 -4.43 19.90
C ILE A 52 -1.70 -4.88 19.89
N PRO A 53 -2.62 -4.09 19.31
CA PRO A 53 -4.02 -4.49 19.17
C PRO A 53 -4.13 -5.84 18.46
N LYS A 54 -5.09 -6.68 18.88
CA LYS A 54 -5.35 -7.93 18.18
C LYS A 54 -5.69 -7.65 16.72
N ALA A 55 -5.00 -8.34 15.81
CA ALA A 55 -5.28 -8.25 14.39
C ALA A 55 -6.75 -8.61 14.14
N LYS A 56 -7.44 -7.76 13.37
CA LYS A 56 -8.80 -8.05 12.92
C LYS A 56 -8.70 -8.84 11.61
N PRO A 57 -9.35 -10.01 11.50
CA PRO A 57 -9.36 -10.75 10.26
C PRO A 57 -10.02 -9.91 9.16
N VAL A 58 -9.42 -9.93 7.98
CA VAL A 58 -10.02 -9.32 6.78
C VAL A 58 -11.30 -10.09 6.45
N LYS A 59 -12.40 -9.38 6.29
CA LYS A 59 -13.67 -9.96 5.87
C LYS A 59 -13.82 -9.72 4.38
N THR A 60 -13.78 -10.80 3.60
CA THR A 60 -14.00 -10.77 2.15
C THR A 60 -15.16 -11.69 1.78
N LEU A 61 -15.86 -11.34 0.71
CA LEU A 61 -16.83 -12.24 0.07
C LEU A 61 -16.12 -13.33 -0.74
N ILE A 62 -14.86 -13.08 -1.12
CA ILE A 62 -14.00 -14.08 -1.77
C ILE A 62 -13.64 -15.16 -0.75
N GLY A 63 -13.86 -16.42 -1.12
CA GLY A 63 -13.48 -17.56 -0.28
C GLY A 63 -11.98 -17.67 -0.08
N THR A 64 -11.56 -18.25 1.06
CA THR A 64 -10.15 -18.37 1.47
C THR A 64 -9.25 -19.01 0.42
N ARG A 65 -9.79 -19.94 -0.39
CA ARG A 65 -9.08 -20.61 -1.48
C ARG A 65 -8.58 -19.66 -2.56
N HIS A 66 -9.33 -18.59 -2.86
CA HIS A 66 -9.05 -17.66 -3.95
C HIS A 66 -8.59 -16.29 -3.46
N PHE A 67 -8.46 -16.10 -2.15
CA PHE A 67 -8.07 -14.83 -1.56
C PHE A 67 -6.67 -14.38 -2.02
N SER A 68 -5.72 -15.31 -2.17
CA SER A 68 -4.37 -14.99 -2.66
C SER A 68 -4.41 -14.45 -4.09
N ASP A 69 -5.13 -15.11 -4.99
CA ASP A 69 -5.23 -14.72 -6.39
C ASP A 69 -5.96 -13.39 -6.54
N PHE A 70 -7.00 -13.21 -5.73
CA PHE A 70 -7.74 -11.96 -5.64
C PHE A 70 -6.85 -10.78 -5.18
N MET A 71 -6.03 -10.99 -4.15
CA MET A 71 -5.05 -10.00 -3.71
C MET A 71 -3.99 -9.73 -4.76
N TYR A 72 -3.51 -10.76 -5.45
CA TYR A 72 -2.53 -10.61 -6.52
C TYR A 72 -3.04 -9.70 -7.65
N VAL A 73 -4.28 -9.91 -8.10
CA VAL A 73 -4.89 -9.05 -9.13
C VAL A 73 -5.07 -7.62 -8.63
N LEU A 74 -5.55 -7.45 -7.39
CA LEU A 74 -5.76 -6.13 -6.80
C LEU A 74 -4.44 -5.36 -6.66
N GLU A 75 -3.39 -6.03 -6.17
CA GLU A 75 -2.04 -5.49 -6.03
C GLU A 75 -1.48 -5.10 -7.40
N PHE A 76 -1.55 -5.99 -8.40
CA PHE A 76 -1.10 -5.70 -9.75
C PHE A 76 -1.72 -4.41 -10.31
N VAL A 77 -3.06 -4.30 -10.29
CA VAL A 77 -3.74 -3.11 -10.83
C VAL A 77 -3.38 -1.85 -10.04
N THR A 78 -3.17 -1.97 -8.73
CA THR A 78 -2.79 -0.84 -7.87
C THR A 78 -1.35 -0.40 -8.13
N SER A 79 -0.41 -1.34 -8.21
CA SER A 79 1.01 -1.10 -8.45
C SER A 79 1.28 -0.53 -9.84
N PHE A 80 0.53 -0.96 -10.85
CA PHE A 80 0.64 -0.48 -12.23
C PHE A 80 -0.43 0.55 -12.59
N SER A 81 -1.01 1.23 -11.59
CA SER A 81 -2.14 2.15 -11.78
C SER A 81 -1.89 3.27 -12.79
N GLU A 82 -0.65 3.79 -12.83
CA GLU A 82 -0.22 4.82 -13.79
C GLU A 82 -0.06 4.25 -15.20
N LEU A 83 0.59 3.10 -15.35
CA LEU A 83 0.78 2.43 -16.64
C LEU A 83 -0.55 2.02 -17.28
N LEU A 84 -1.49 1.58 -16.45
CA LEU A 84 -2.83 1.17 -16.87
C LEU A 84 -3.78 2.37 -17.08
N SER A 85 -3.39 3.59 -16.69
CA SER A 85 -4.31 4.74 -16.65
C SER A 85 -5.64 4.41 -15.96
N ILE A 86 -5.59 3.61 -14.88
CA ILE A 86 -6.79 3.01 -14.25
C ILE A 86 -7.81 4.07 -13.80
N LYS A 87 -7.34 5.29 -13.53
CA LYS A 87 -8.15 6.43 -13.08
C LYS A 87 -9.16 6.92 -14.12
N ASP A 88 -8.93 6.64 -15.40
CA ASP A 88 -9.83 7.03 -16.49
C ASP A 88 -11.16 6.26 -16.42
N LYS A 89 -11.11 5.01 -15.95
CA LYS A 89 -12.31 4.17 -15.72
C LYS A 89 -12.74 4.16 -14.25
N PHE A 90 -11.78 4.21 -13.33
CA PHE A 90 -12.01 4.15 -11.89
C PHE A 90 -11.36 5.32 -11.18
N ALA A 91 -12.08 6.43 -11.00
CA ALA A 91 -11.52 7.68 -10.43
C ALA A 91 -10.77 7.49 -9.09
N ASN A 92 -11.23 6.55 -8.25
CA ASN A 92 -10.63 6.22 -6.96
C ASN A 92 -9.69 5.00 -6.99
N GLY A 93 -9.34 4.51 -8.19
CA GLY A 93 -8.66 3.24 -8.40
C GLY A 93 -9.57 2.02 -8.22
N LEU A 94 -8.99 0.84 -8.42
CA LEU A 94 -9.68 -0.42 -8.21
C LEU A 94 -9.64 -0.78 -6.72
N THR A 95 -10.81 -0.75 -6.06
CA THR A 95 -10.94 -1.12 -4.65
C THR A 95 -11.25 -2.60 -4.47
N MET A 96 -11.04 -3.12 -3.25
CA MET A 96 -11.42 -4.48 -2.88
C MET A 96 -12.90 -4.74 -3.22
N ASP A 97 -13.81 -3.87 -2.79
CA ASP A 97 -15.26 -4.01 -3.03
C ASP A 97 -15.61 -4.04 -4.53
N LEU A 98 -14.93 -3.23 -5.36
CA LEU A 98 -15.15 -3.20 -6.80
C LEU A 98 -14.67 -4.49 -7.47
N LEU A 99 -13.50 -5.01 -7.06
CA LEU A 99 -13.00 -6.27 -7.59
C LEU A 99 -13.85 -7.46 -7.11
N GLU A 100 -14.34 -7.45 -5.86
CA GLU A 100 -15.29 -8.46 -5.38
C GLU A 100 -16.57 -8.46 -6.22
N ARG A 101 -17.14 -7.27 -6.46
CA ARG A 101 -18.31 -7.10 -7.33
C ARG A 101 -18.04 -7.61 -8.74
N ALA A 102 -16.89 -7.26 -9.32
CA ALA A 102 -16.50 -7.68 -10.66
C ALA A 102 -16.44 -9.21 -10.81
N LEU A 103 -15.95 -9.91 -9.79
CA LEU A 103 -15.78 -11.36 -9.85
C LEU A 103 -17.03 -12.15 -9.44
N LEU A 104 -17.88 -11.58 -8.59
CA LEU A 104 -19.04 -12.28 -8.04
C LEU A 104 -20.34 -11.96 -8.78
N LEU A 105 -20.52 -10.74 -9.25
CA LEU A 105 -21.74 -10.32 -9.93
C LEU A 105 -21.61 -10.45 -11.45
N LYS A 106 -22.67 -10.94 -12.09
CA LYS A 106 -22.75 -11.07 -13.55
C LYS A 106 -23.41 -9.84 -14.15
N GLU A 107 -22.63 -8.78 -14.25
CA GLU A 107 -23.06 -7.51 -14.84
C GLU A 107 -22.51 -7.38 -16.26
N VAL A 108 -23.38 -7.11 -17.24
CA VAL A 108 -22.99 -7.01 -18.66
C VAL A 108 -22.04 -5.82 -18.88
N ASN A 109 -22.37 -4.67 -18.31
CA ASN A 109 -21.54 -3.46 -18.32
C ASN A 109 -21.09 -3.15 -16.89
N GLY A 110 -20.47 -4.13 -16.25
CA GLY A 110 -19.98 -4.04 -14.88
C GLY A 110 -18.48 -3.76 -14.78
N PRO A 111 -17.96 -3.64 -13.55
CA PRO A 111 -16.56 -3.34 -13.30
C PRO A 111 -15.60 -4.39 -13.89
N LEU A 112 -16.06 -5.63 -14.10
CA LEU A 112 -15.25 -6.65 -14.79
C LEU A 112 -14.97 -6.28 -16.25
N SER A 113 -15.98 -5.76 -16.96
CA SER A 113 -15.83 -5.31 -18.34
C SER A 113 -14.85 -4.14 -18.41
N ASP A 114 -15.00 -3.17 -17.51
CA ASP A 114 -14.10 -2.01 -17.43
C ASP A 114 -12.65 -2.43 -17.13
N ILE A 115 -12.43 -3.40 -16.22
CA ILE A 115 -11.10 -3.95 -15.95
C ILE A 115 -10.49 -4.57 -17.21
N PHE A 116 -11.25 -5.38 -17.95
CA PHE A 116 -10.73 -5.98 -19.19
C PHE A 116 -10.45 -4.94 -20.27
N GLN A 117 -11.32 -3.93 -20.43
CA GLN A 117 -11.09 -2.83 -21.36
C GLN A 117 -9.79 -2.10 -21.05
N VAL A 118 -9.53 -1.78 -19.77
CA VAL A 118 -8.27 -1.14 -19.36
C VAL A 118 -7.07 -2.02 -19.74
N LEU A 119 -7.06 -3.29 -19.31
CA LEU A 119 -5.95 -4.20 -19.56
C LEU A 119 -5.70 -4.40 -21.07
N LEU A 120 -6.75 -4.63 -21.86
CA LEU A 120 -6.63 -4.82 -23.31
C LEU A 120 -6.19 -3.54 -24.01
N SER A 121 -6.72 -2.37 -23.60
CA SER A 121 -6.31 -1.08 -24.16
C SER A 121 -4.83 -0.85 -23.93
N THR A 122 -4.33 -1.07 -22.72
CA THR A 122 -2.90 -0.94 -22.41
C THR A 122 -2.07 -1.91 -23.26
N ILE A 123 -2.48 -3.18 -23.40
CA ILE A 123 -1.78 -4.16 -24.24
C ILE A 123 -1.69 -3.68 -25.69
N PHE A 124 -2.81 -3.24 -26.27
CA PHE A 124 -2.82 -2.80 -27.67
C PHE A 124 -2.04 -1.50 -27.88
N SER A 125 -2.08 -0.56 -26.94
CA SER A 125 -1.24 0.64 -26.99
C SER A 125 0.24 0.27 -27.03
N HIS A 126 0.68 -0.67 -26.19
CA HIS A 126 2.08 -1.13 -26.18
C HIS A 126 2.44 -1.91 -27.45
N GLN A 127 1.54 -2.72 -28.00
CA GLN A 127 1.79 -3.42 -29.28
C GLN A 127 1.96 -2.44 -30.44
N ILE A 128 1.14 -1.39 -30.50
CA ILE A 128 1.27 -0.33 -31.51
C ILE A 128 2.59 0.42 -31.32
N GLU A 129 2.99 0.71 -30.08
CA GLU A 129 4.28 1.34 -29.78
C GLU A 129 5.45 0.46 -30.26
N GLU A 130 5.45 -0.83 -29.91
CA GLU A 130 6.47 -1.81 -30.33
C GLU A 130 6.54 -1.96 -31.87
N GLU A 131 5.40 -1.98 -32.57
CA GLU A 131 5.37 -2.00 -34.05
C GLU A 131 6.02 -0.76 -34.68
N ASN A 132 5.99 0.39 -33.99
CA ASN A 132 6.55 1.65 -34.47
C ASN A 132 8.02 1.85 -34.08
N GLU A 133 8.58 1.04 -33.18
CA GLU A 133 9.98 1.13 -32.80
C GLU A 133 10.93 0.69 -33.93
N VAL A 134 12.04 1.41 -34.11
CA VAL A 134 13.09 1.03 -35.07
C VAL A 134 13.82 -0.20 -34.53
N ALA A 135 13.69 -1.33 -35.21
CA ALA A 135 14.29 -2.61 -34.80
C ALA A 135 15.80 -2.50 -34.54
N VAL A 136 16.19 -2.40 -33.27
CA VAL A 136 17.57 -2.63 -32.83
C VAL A 136 17.75 -4.14 -32.74
N ARG A 137 18.59 -4.70 -33.62
CA ARG A 137 18.91 -6.14 -33.61
C ARG A 137 19.64 -6.50 -32.31
N TYR A 138 18.91 -7.01 -31.33
CA TYR A 138 19.51 -7.73 -30.19
C TYR A 138 19.74 -9.21 -30.56
N ASP A 139 20.84 -9.76 -30.07
CA ASP A 139 21.21 -11.17 -30.26
C ASP A 139 20.11 -12.10 -29.67
N PRO A 140 19.47 -12.97 -30.47
CA PRO A 140 18.31 -13.77 -30.03
C PRO A 140 18.65 -14.89 -29.04
N SER A 141 19.93 -15.07 -28.71
CA SER A 141 20.44 -16.26 -28.01
C SER A 141 20.10 -16.34 -26.51
N GLY A 142 19.54 -15.29 -25.90
CA GLY A 142 19.29 -15.21 -24.45
C GLY A 142 17.95 -15.77 -23.92
N ASP A 143 16.94 -16.02 -24.76
CA ASP A 143 15.53 -16.10 -24.28
C ASP A 143 14.75 -17.36 -24.74
N VAL A 144 15.43 -18.48 -24.97
CA VAL A 144 14.79 -19.69 -25.50
C VAL A 144 13.93 -20.42 -24.45
N GLY A 145 14.26 -20.28 -23.16
CA GLY A 145 13.55 -20.96 -22.06
C GLY A 145 12.16 -20.40 -21.78
N THR A 146 12.04 -19.08 -21.76
CA THR A 146 10.83 -18.30 -21.47
C THR A 146 9.79 -18.45 -22.58
N ARG A 147 10.23 -18.43 -23.84
CA ARG A 147 9.35 -18.61 -25.01
C ARG A 147 8.56 -19.92 -24.99
N LYS A 148 9.14 -21.02 -24.50
CA LYS A 148 8.46 -22.33 -24.46
C LYS A 148 7.21 -22.33 -23.56
N ALA A 149 7.28 -21.68 -22.40
CA ALA A 149 6.19 -21.62 -21.43
C ALA A 149 4.96 -20.87 -21.96
N TYR A 150 5.17 -19.82 -22.77
CA TYR A 150 4.09 -18.97 -23.29
C TYR A 150 3.61 -19.35 -24.70
N THR A 151 4.23 -20.35 -25.36
CA THR A 151 3.87 -20.73 -26.74
C THR A 151 2.38 -21.02 -26.94
N SER A 152 1.72 -21.65 -25.96
CA SER A 152 0.29 -21.96 -26.06
C SER A 152 -0.58 -20.70 -26.02
N VAL A 153 -0.23 -19.77 -25.13
CA VAL A 153 -0.97 -18.50 -24.95
C VAL A 153 -0.76 -17.61 -26.16
N LEU A 154 0.49 -17.49 -26.64
CA LEU A 154 0.82 -16.75 -27.86
C LEU A 154 0.05 -17.28 -29.07
N LYS A 155 -0.02 -18.62 -29.24
CA LYS A 155 -0.82 -19.22 -30.31
C LYS A 155 -2.30 -18.86 -30.23
N GLN A 156 -2.87 -18.80 -29.03
CA GLN A 156 -4.27 -18.40 -28.85
C GLN A 156 -4.48 -16.92 -29.15
N ALA A 157 -3.59 -16.05 -28.69
CA ALA A 157 -3.62 -14.62 -28.99
C ALA A 157 -3.51 -14.37 -30.50
N THR A 158 -2.58 -15.03 -31.20
CA THR A 158 -2.47 -14.93 -32.67
C THR A 158 -3.73 -15.42 -33.37
N LYS A 159 -4.35 -16.51 -32.91
CA LYS A 159 -5.62 -16.98 -33.46
C LYS A 159 -6.73 -15.94 -33.30
N ALA A 160 -6.82 -15.27 -32.15
CA ALA A 160 -7.80 -14.23 -31.92
C ALA A 160 -7.58 -13.03 -32.88
N ALA A 161 -6.33 -12.58 -33.03
CA ALA A 161 -5.98 -11.51 -33.96
C ALA A 161 -6.34 -11.85 -35.41
N VAL A 162 -5.93 -13.04 -35.89
CA VAL A 162 -6.25 -13.52 -37.24
C VAL A 162 -7.75 -13.67 -37.47
N TRP A 163 -8.49 -14.11 -36.45
CA TRP A 163 -9.94 -14.25 -36.55
C TRP A 163 -10.62 -12.89 -36.77
N CYS A 164 -10.19 -11.85 -36.05
CA CYS A 164 -10.69 -10.49 -36.25
C CYS A 164 -10.38 -9.96 -37.65
N GLU A 165 -9.16 -10.15 -38.14
CA GLU A 165 -8.80 -9.73 -39.50
C GLU A 165 -9.60 -10.49 -40.57
N THR A 166 -9.85 -11.79 -40.36
CA THR A 166 -10.57 -12.64 -41.32
C THR A 166 -12.06 -12.30 -41.40
N HIS A 167 -12.70 -11.99 -40.27
CA HIS A 167 -14.16 -11.82 -40.21
C HIS A 167 -14.61 -10.36 -40.18
N TYR A 168 -13.79 -9.45 -39.66
CA TYR A 168 -14.11 -8.02 -39.57
C TYR A 168 -13.25 -7.16 -40.50
N CYS A 169 -12.25 -7.73 -41.18
CA CYS A 169 -11.34 -6.99 -42.07
C CYS A 169 -10.61 -5.84 -41.38
N THR A 170 -10.45 -5.91 -40.05
CA THR A 170 -9.79 -4.88 -39.23
C THR A 170 -8.86 -5.53 -38.22
N LYS A 171 -7.82 -4.82 -37.79
CA LYS A 171 -6.94 -5.30 -36.72
C LYS A 171 -7.72 -5.37 -35.41
N LEU A 172 -7.36 -6.32 -34.54
CA LEU A 172 -7.96 -6.44 -33.22
C LEU A 172 -7.78 -5.16 -32.37
N SER A 173 -6.65 -4.46 -32.51
CA SER A 173 -6.36 -3.20 -31.83
C SER A 173 -7.20 -2.01 -32.32
N GLU A 174 -7.82 -2.11 -33.49
CA GLU A 174 -8.65 -1.05 -34.09
C GLU A 174 -10.14 -1.23 -33.82
N LEU A 175 -10.53 -2.34 -33.17
CA LEU A 175 -11.91 -2.58 -32.79
C LEU A 175 -12.33 -1.64 -31.65
N PRO A 176 -13.57 -1.11 -31.68
CA PRO A 176 -14.09 -0.33 -30.57
C PRO A 176 -14.22 -1.23 -29.33
N MET A 177 -13.54 -0.84 -28.24
CA MET A 177 -13.58 -1.53 -26.95
C MET A 177 -14.42 -0.79 -25.92
#